data_AF-A0A4Q3EGB0-F1
#
_entry.id   AF-A0A4Q3EGB0-F1
#
_cell.length_a   1.000
_cell.length_b   1.000
_cell.length_c   1.000
_cell.angle_alpha   90.00
_cell.angle_beta   90.00
_cell.angle_gamma   90.00
#
_symmetry.space_group_name_H-M   'P 1'
#
loop_
_entity.id
_entity.type
_entity.pdbx_description
1 polymer ?
#
loop_
_entity_poly.entity_id
_entity_poly.type
_entity_poly.pdbx_seq_one_letter_code
_entity_poly.pdbx_strand_id
1 'polypeptide(L)' 'DGALNYSPEMIAELYYKLNVYKNNFWLTPEYQFILHPAYNADRGPVNVFGIRAHIEF' A
#
# COMPACT_ATOMS: atom_id res chain seq x y z
N ASP A 1 -6.26 -5.92 -29.14
CA ASP A 1 -7.25 -6.39 -28.16
C ASP A 1 -6.52 -6.93 -26.94
N GLY A 2 -6.39 -6.24 -25.82
CA GLY A 2 -7.45 -5.49 -25.14
C GLY A 2 -8.27 -6.38 -24.19
N ALA A 3 -8.14 -7.70 -24.30
CA ALA A 3 -8.81 -8.65 -23.41
C ALA A 3 -8.08 -8.67 -22.06
N LEU A 4 -8.55 -7.84 -21.14
CA LEU A 4 -8.20 -7.95 -19.72
C LEU A 4 -8.79 -9.26 -19.20
N ASN A 5 -7.95 -10.12 -18.62
CA ASN A 5 -8.43 -11.27 -17.85
C ASN A 5 -8.94 -10.74 -16.52
N TYR A 6 -10.20 -10.31 -16.53
CA TYR A 6 -10.79 -9.58 -15.41
C TYR A 6 -10.83 -10.45 -14.16
N SER A 7 -10.27 -9.90 -13.08
CA SER A 7 -10.36 -10.50 -11.75
C SER A 7 -10.40 -9.39 -10.70
N PRO A 8 -11.14 -9.55 -9.59
CA PRO A 8 -11.15 -8.57 -8.51
C PRO A 8 -9.74 -8.28 -8.01
N GLU A 9 -9.41 -6.98 -7.90
CA GLU A 9 -8.21 -6.51 -7.23
C GLU A 9 -8.42 -6.63 -5.72
N MET A 10 -7.49 -7.28 -5.03
CA MET A 10 -7.51 -7.42 -3.57
C MET A 10 -6.22 -6.84 -3.00
N ILE A 11 -6.35 -5.98 -1.99
CA ILE A 11 -5.21 -5.30 -1.38
C ILE A 11 -5.20 -5.62 0.12
N ALA A 12 -4.09 -6.15 0.61
CA ALA A 12 -3.82 -6.27 2.02
C ALA A 12 -2.78 -5.21 2.42
N GLU A 13 -3.12 -4.34 3.37
CA GLU A 13 -2.23 -3.31 3.88
C GLU A 13 -1.85 -3.59 5.34
N LEU A 14 -0.55 -3.48 5.63
CA LEU A 14 0.01 -3.50 6.97
C LEU A 14 0.75 -2.20 7.20
N TYR A 15 0.40 -1.48 8.26
CA TYR A 15 1.07 -0.25 8.64
C TYR A 15 1.31 -0.19 10.15
N TYR A 16 2.31 0.60 10.56
CA TYR A 16 2.57 0.86 11.97
C TYR A 16 2.87 2.33 12.22
N LYS A 17 2.02 3.02 13.01
CA LYS A 17 2.18 4.45 13.30
C LYS A 17 3.09 4.64 14.52
N LEU A 18 4.30 5.15 14.27
CA LEU A 18 5.27 5.53 15.29
C LEU A 18 5.10 6.99 15.64
N ASN A 19 4.99 7.30 16.94
CA ASN A 19 5.17 8.65 17.45
C ASN A 19 6.66 8.83 17.77
N VAL A 20 7.35 9.58 16.92
CA VAL A 20 8.81 9.70 16.95
C VAL A 20 9.25 10.86 17.84
N TYR A 21 8.49 11.95 17.87
CA TYR A 21 8.84 13.10 18.69
C TYR A 21 7.59 13.83 19.20
N LYS A 22 7.45 13.86 20.53
CA LYS A 22 6.56 14.74 21.32
C LYS A 22 5.14 14.94 20.80
N ASN A 23 4.56 13.97 20.08
CA ASN A 23 3.28 14.15 19.40
C ASN A 23 3.29 15.36 18.42
N ASN A 24 4.43 15.66 17.82
CA ASN A 24 4.57 16.63 16.73
C ASN A 24 5.10 15.95 15.46
N PHE A 25 5.63 14.73 15.58
CA PHE A 25 6.15 13.98 14.46
C PHE A 25 5.79 12.50 14.56
N TRP A 26 5.16 11.99 13.51
CA TRP A 26 4.85 10.58 13.34
C TRP A 26 5.46 10.04 12.05
N LEU A 27 5.95 8.81 12.15
CA LEU A 27 6.46 8.05 11.02
C LEU A 27 5.65 6.77 10.90
N THR A 28 5.19 6.45 9.70
CA THR A 28 4.37 5.27 9.46
C THR A 28 4.95 4.50 8.28
N PRO A 29 5.82 3.49 8.51
CA PRO A 29 6.08 2.49 7.48
C PRO A 29 4.80 1.76 7.12
N GLU A 30 4.63 1.49 5.83
CA GLU A 30 3.50 0.78 5.26
C GLU A 30 3.97 -0.26 4.22
N TYR A 31 3.24 -1.36 4.16
CA TYR A 31 3.43 -2.44 3.22
C TYR A 31 2.06 -2.81 2.63
N GLN A 32 1.96 -2.81 1.31
CA GLN A 32 0.76 -3.20 0.58
C GLN A 32 1.08 -4.39 -0.32
N PHE A 33 0.26 -5.43 -0.18
CA PHE A 33 0.26 -6.58 -1.06
C PHE A 33 -0.98 -6.52 -1.95
N ILE A 34 -0.78 -6.39 -3.25
CA ILE A 34 -1.83 -6.19 -4.25
C ILE A 34 -1.94 -7.46 -5.10
N LEU A 35 -3.11 -8.09 -5.14
CA LEU A 35 -3.45 -9.18 -6.04
C LEU A 35 -4.21 -8.64 -7.25
N HIS A 36 -3.80 -9.05 -8.46
CA HIS A 36 -4.43 -8.68 -9.73
C HIS A 36 -4.47 -7.16 -10.00
N PRO A 37 -3.30 -6.48 -10.04
CA PRO A 37 -3.24 -5.03 -10.18
C PRO A 37 -3.92 -4.56 -11.47
N ALA A 38 -4.68 -3.47 -11.37
CA ALA A 38 -5.54 -2.94 -12.42
C ALA A 38 -6.60 -3.95 -12.91
N TYR A 39 -7.11 -4.77 -11.99
CA TYR A 39 -8.16 -5.78 -12.22
C TYR A 39 -7.80 -6.84 -13.27
N ASN A 40 -6.50 -7.17 -13.40
CA ASN A 40 -6.01 -8.16 -14.35
C ASN A 40 -5.36 -9.36 -13.65
N ALA A 41 -5.94 -10.55 -13.84
CA ALA A 41 -5.43 -11.80 -13.31
C ALA A 41 -4.00 -12.11 -13.79
N ASP A 42 -3.65 -11.70 -15.01
CA ASP A 42 -2.36 -12.00 -15.63
C ASP A 42 -1.23 -11.14 -15.05
N ARG A 43 -1.55 -10.10 -14.27
CA ARG A 43 -0.55 -9.14 -13.73
C ARG A 43 0.03 -9.50 -12.37
N GLY A 44 -0.18 -10.73 -11.90
CA GLY A 44 0.46 -11.29 -10.70
C GLY A 44 0.28 -10.47 -9.41
N PRO A 45 0.84 -10.92 -8.28
CA PRO A 45 0.90 -10.12 -7.07
C PRO A 45 1.98 -9.03 -7.14
N VAL A 46 1.71 -7.86 -6.58
CA VAL A 46 2.67 -6.75 -6.45
C VAL A 46 2.88 -6.40 -4.98
N ASN A 47 4.13 -6.18 -4.61
CA ASN A 47 4.55 -5.76 -3.27
C ASN A 47 4.93 -4.27 -3.33
N VAL A 48 4.28 -3.43 -2.54
CA VAL A 48 4.57 -1.99 -2.45
C VAL A 48 5.02 -1.66 -1.03
N PHE A 49 6.15 -0.99 -0.91
CA PHE A 49 6.70 -0.52 0.36
C PHE A 49 6.66 1.00 0.38
N GLY A 50 6.17 1.56 1.47
CA GLY A 50 6.02 2.99 1.65
C GLY A 50 6.42 3.45 3.05
N ILE A 51 6.69 4.74 3.17
CA ILE A 51 6.87 5.42 4.46
C ILE A 51 6.11 6.74 4.39
N ARG A 52 5.27 6.98 5.38
CA ARG A 52 4.49 8.21 5.54
C ARG A 52 4.98 9.00 6.74
N ALA A 53 5.26 10.29 6.54
CA ALA A 53 5.62 11.22 7.59
C ALA A 53 4.45 12.18 7.86
N HIS A 54 4.10 12.38 9.12
CA HIS A 54 3.12 13.38 9.56
C HIS A 54 3.78 14.31 10.57
N ILE A 55 3.75 15.62 10.32
CA ILE A 55 4.38 16.65 11.16
C ILE A 55 3.31 17.69 11.51
N GLU A 56 3.17 17.99 12.80
CA GLU A 56 2.30 19.05 13.34
C GLU A 56 3.15 20.18 13.94
N PHE A 57 2.85 21.43 13.55
CA PHE A 57 3.56 22.65 13.93
C PHE A 57 2.73 23.55 14.85
#